data_AF-A0A3A2ZEC3-F1
#
_entry.id   AF-A0A3A2ZEC3-F1
#
_cell.length_a   1.000
_cell.length_b   1.000
_cell.length_c   1.000
_cell.angle_alpha   90.00
_cell.angle_beta   90.00
_cell.angle_gamma   90.00
#
_symmetry.space_group_name_H-M   'P 1'
#
loop_
_entity.id
_entity.type
_entity.pdbx_description
1 polymer ?
#
loop_
_entity_poly.entity_id
_entity_poly.type
_entity_poly.pdbx_seq_one_letter_code
_entity_poly.pdbx_strand_id
1 'polypeptide(L)'
;MEGLVKLLIEINKAIRLPAGTEPPSFGKDAVPAIAKFYALTFFFLGEFMDWYARKAACRLLQSHSLDPYSDFHTLISCIKETTRGMDVNRVDMDDGECERETRILKQNAPHLWEEARLNQVGLNGSDRRFASQNAMLHQLIWEIQHDAAQRVRLKMERELRLLQLQNSVRGQFSAVPDQSSGIACLMATRTQDLDASGAECAQSPKRKFTRIDLQLASRHLDGFFDSDHWIADFGSDIELMAENNVATSLQEWITDSRPQFLAVGGSPTTAFCSPAALISGCYASFARRFKVPVISHFCSLPSQAAEGITPAQQGVVSLTYSLIRQLVDYLPPVLDCSVTCDLSAERFSLLDGTLTSWKEVLSLIDILLHYAPPLLVCVIDGLDALQDSTTKLYVQSLIRVFLTHMRYHSAPMPDGSKSFPVLLKVLFTVAGKLGPLEEVLAENQRVTSEPLQTPPLISDADAVITSA
;
A
#
# COMPACT_ATOMS: atom_id res chain seq x y z
N MET A 1 12.16 12.39 5.16
CA MET A 1 13.31 13.06 5.82
C MET A 1 13.74 12.33 7.10
N GLU A 2 12.84 11.85 7.94
CA GLU A 2 13.19 11.11 9.17
C GLU A 2 14.08 9.87 8.92
N GLY A 3 13.83 9.12 7.83
CA GLY A 3 14.69 7.99 7.42
C GLY A 3 16.14 8.40 7.11
N LEU A 4 16.35 9.53 6.42
CA LEU A 4 17.69 10.07 6.15
C LEU A 4 18.41 10.42 7.45
N VAL A 5 17.72 11.09 8.38
CA VAL A 5 18.29 11.46 9.68
C VAL A 5 18.71 10.21 10.45
N LYS A 6 17.88 9.16 10.47
CA LYS A 6 18.24 7.85 11.05
C LYS A 6 19.47 7.23 10.38
N LEU A 7 19.53 7.23 9.05
CA LEU A 7 20.67 6.70 8.28
C LEU A 7 21.98 7.46 8.57
N LEU A 8 21.93 8.80 8.60
CA LEU A 8 23.08 9.64 8.92
C LEU A 8 23.54 9.47 10.37
N ILE A 9 22.60 9.28 11.31
CA ILE A 9 22.92 8.95 12.70
C ILE A 9 23.64 7.59 12.78
N GLU A 10 23.18 6.58 12.05
CA GLU A 10 23.82 5.25 12.00
C GLU A 10 25.24 5.31 11.42
N ILE A 11 25.45 6.09 10.34
CA ILE A 11 26.79 6.35 9.79
C ILE A 11 27.67 7.03 10.85
N ASN A 12 27.17 8.07 11.52
CA ASN A 12 27.93 8.79 12.54
C ASN A 12 28.31 7.88 13.72
N LYS A 13 27.38 7.04 14.22
CA LYS A 13 27.66 6.04 15.25
C LYS A 13 28.74 5.06 14.83
N ALA A 14 28.77 4.65 13.56
CA ALA A 14 29.76 3.71 13.04
C ALA A 14 31.19 4.29 12.99
N ILE A 15 31.33 5.62 13.06
CA ILE A 15 32.61 6.34 13.04
C ILE A 15 33.10 6.66 14.46
N ARG A 16 32.20 6.70 15.46
CA ARG A 16 32.56 7.08 16.83
C ARG A 16 33.38 5.99 17.51
N LEU A 17 34.60 6.33 17.90
CA LEU A 17 35.41 5.56 18.84
C LEU A 17 34.78 5.57 20.24
N PRO A 18 34.85 4.48 21.02
CA PRO A 18 34.42 4.46 22.41
C PRO A 18 35.13 5.55 23.22
N ALA A 19 34.39 6.29 24.03
CA ALA A 19 34.95 7.33 24.88
C ALA A 19 36.06 6.75 25.79
N GLY A 20 37.27 7.31 25.69
CA GLY A 20 38.43 6.89 26.50
C GLY A 20 39.51 6.08 25.76
N THR A 21 39.37 5.83 24.45
CA THR A 21 40.44 5.21 23.63
C THR A 21 41.41 6.27 23.11
N GLU A 22 42.72 5.99 23.17
CA GLU A 22 43.73 6.83 22.53
C GLU A 22 43.45 6.97 21.01
N PRO A 23 43.78 8.12 20.39
CA PRO A 23 43.55 8.30 18.96
C PRO A 23 44.21 7.15 18.18
N PRO A 24 43.49 6.46 17.29
CA PRO A 24 44.04 5.35 16.53
C PRO A 24 45.29 5.82 15.76
N SER A 25 46.41 5.13 15.97
CA SER A 25 47.61 5.36 15.18
C SER A 25 47.40 4.78 13.78
N PHE A 26 46.88 5.60 12.88
CA PHE A 26 46.68 5.20 11.49
C PHE A 26 48.04 5.00 10.81
N GLY A 27 48.45 3.74 10.65
CA GLY A 27 49.58 3.37 9.80
C GLY A 27 49.31 3.71 8.32
N LYS A 28 50.35 3.70 7.48
CA LYS A 28 50.23 3.93 6.02
C LYS A 28 49.23 2.96 5.34
N ASP A 29 48.99 1.81 5.97
CA ASP A 29 48.03 0.79 5.50
C ASP A 29 46.55 1.17 5.73
N ALA A 30 46.26 2.21 6.51
CA ALA A 30 44.90 2.71 6.73
C ALA A 30 44.38 3.63 5.61
N VAL A 31 45.28 4.17 4.78
CA VAL A 31 44.92 5.14 3.72
C VAL A 31 43.90 4.58 2.72
N PRO A 32 44.04 3.33 2.20
CA PRO A 32 43.03 2.74 1.31
C PRO A 32 41.67 2.54 1.97
N ALA A 33 41.65 2.16 3.26
CA ALA A 33 40.42 1.96 4.01
C ALA A 33 39.69 3.29 4.23
N ILE A 34 40.42 4.34 4.63
CA ILE A 34 39.90 5.70 4.79
C ILE A 34 39.35 6.23 3.45
N ALA A 35 40.09 6.04 2.35
CA ALA A 35 39.63 6.43 1.02
C ALA A 35 38.35 5.69 0.61
N LYS A 36 38.27 4.37 0.86
CA LYS A 36 37.08 3.55 0.61
C LYS A 36 35.87 4.02 1.42
N PHE A 37 36.06 4.36 2.69
CA PHE A 37 35.00 4.89 3.54
C PHE A 37 34.45 6.24 3.05
N TYR A 38 35.32 7.19 2.71
CA TYR A 38 34.87 8.47 2.16
C TYR A 38 34.17 8.27 0.80
N ALA A 39 34.71 7.40 -0.06
CA ALA A 39 34.06 7.06 -1.33
C ALA A 39 32.65 6.50 -1.11
N LEU A 40 32.47 5.53 -0.21
CA LEU A 40 31.17 4.97 0.15
C LEU A 40 30.21 6.01 0.72
N THR A 41 30.71 6.94 1.54
CA THR A 41 29.89 7.99 2.17
C THR A 41 29.42 9.02 1.14
N PHE A 42 30.31 9.51 0.28
CA PHE A 42 29.92 10.41 -0.81
C PHE A 42 29.01 9.73 -1.82
N PHE A 43 29.22 8.44 -2.06
CA PHE A 43 28.35 7.63 -2.89
C PHE A 43 26.94 7.52 -2.29
N PHE A 44 26.83 7.21 -1.00
CA PHE A 44 25.56 7.24 -0.26
C PHE A 44 24.84 8.58 -0.41
N LEU A 45 25.55 9.69 -0.21
CA LEU A 45 24.95 11.03 -0.35
C LEU A 45 24.47 11.30 -1.78
N GLY A 46 25.30 11.01 -2.79
CA GLY A 46 24.93 11.21 -4.20
C GLY A 46 23.70 10.39 -4.59
N GLU A 47 23.62 9.15 -4.12
CA GLU A 47 22.53 8.23 -4.43
C GLU A 47 21.25 8.58 -3.69
N PHE A 48 21.38 9.04 -2.44
CA PHE A 48 20.24 9.61 -1.73
C PHE A 48 19.71 10.85 -2.43
N MET A 49 20.59 11.74 -2.91
CA MET A 49 20.20 12.94 -3.64
C MET A 49 19.53 12.61 -4.98
N ASP A 50 20.04 11.62 -5.71
CA ASP A 50 19.44 11.15 -6.95
C ASP A 50 18.09 10.44 -6.70
N TRP A 51 18.00 9.58 -5.70
CA TRP A 51 16.74 8.98 -5.24
C TRP A 51 15.73 10.08 -4.89
N TYR A 52 16.14 11.08 -4.11
CA TYR A 52 15.29 12.21 -3.73
C TYR A 52 14.84 13.00 -4.94
N ALA A 53 15.75 13.34 -5.86
CA ALA A 53 15.44 14.06 -7.08
C ALA A 53 14.45 13.30 -7.97
N ARG A 54 14.65 11.98 -8.14
CA ARG A 54 13.72 11.12 -8.89
C ARG A 54 12.34 11.08 -8.24
N LYS A 55 12.27 10.84 -6.92
CA LYS A 55 10.98 10.83 -6.20
C LYS A 55 10.30 12.19 -6.21
N ALA A 56 11.05 13.28 -6.09
CA ALA A 56 10.53 14.64 -6.22
C ALA A 56 9.98 14.92 -7.62
N ALA A 57 10.69 14.51 -8.68
CA ALA A 57 10.26 14.67 -10.06
C ALA A 57 8.95 13.92 -10.37
N CYS A 58 8.74 12.77 -9.73
CA CYS A 58 7.51 12.00 -9.77
C CYS A 58 6.45 12.45 -8.75
N ARG A 59 6.74 13.45 -7.91
CA ARG A 59 5.91 13.90 -6.76
C ARG A 59 5.59 12.83 -5.71
N LEU A 60 6.42 11.79 -5.62
CA LEU A 60 6.20 10.65 -4.73
C LEU A 60 6.81 10.80 -3.34
N LEU A 61 7.36 11.96 -2.97
CA LEU A 61 8.04 12.13 -1.67
C LEU A 61 7.13 11.84 -0.46
N GLN A 62 5.81 11.93 -0.62
CA GLN A 62 4.81 11.61 0.39
C GLN A 62 4.22 10.20 0.25
N SER A 63 4.65 9.40 -0.75
CA SER A 63 4.14 8.05 -0.97
C SER A 63 4.53 7.11 0.19
N HIS A 64 3.56 6.42 0.77
CA HIS A 64 3.76 5.47 1.87
C HIS A 64 4.46 4.17 1.48
N SER A 65 4.57 3.91 0.18
CA SER A 65 5.35 2.79 -0.32
C SER A 65 6.86 3.00 -0.13
N LEU A 66 7.31 4.23 0.13
CA LEU A 66 8.72 4.57 0.28
C LEU A 66 9.21 4.29 1.69
N ASP A 67 10.26 3.46 1.77
CA ASP A 67 11.04 3.26 2.97
C ASP A 67 12.53 3.51 2.65
N PRO A 68 13.00 4.77 2.81
CA PRO A 68 14.39 5.11 2.52
C PRO A 68 15.37 4.29 3.37
N TYR A 69 14.96 3.82 4.54
CA TYR A 69 15.85 3.03 5.39
C TYR A 69 16.10 1.65 4.79
N SER A 70 15.08 0.98 4.25
CA SER A 70 15.27 -0.29 3.54
C SER A 70 16.07 -0.12 2.25
N ASP A 71 15.84 0.98 1.52
CA ASP A 71 16.47 1.22 0.20
C ASP A 71 17.99 1.40 0.32
N PHE A 72 18.48 1.94 1.44
CA PHE A 72 19.91 2.22 1.66
C PHE A 72 20.58 1.31 2.69
N HIS A 73 19.87 0.35 3.28
CA HIS A 73 20.39 -0.49 4.38
C HIS A 73 21.69 -1.22 4.02
N THR A 74 21.77 -1.81 2.84
CA THR A 74 22.97 -2.55 2.38
C THR A 74 24.19 -1.62 2.30
N LEU A 75 24.01 -0.40 1.78
CA LEU A 75 25.09 0.57 1.65
C LEU A 75 25.58 1.04 3.02
N ILE A 76 24.67 1.18 3.98
CA ILE A 76 25.01 1.44 5.38
C ILE A 76 25.79 0.27 5.99
N SER A 77 25.39 -0.98 5.71
CA SER A 77 26.12 -2.17 6.16
C SER A 77 27.54 -2.20 5.60
N CYS A 78 27.74 -1.87 4.33
CA CYS A 78 29.09 -1.76 3.76
C CYS A 78 29.93 -0.61 4.34
N ILE A 79 29.30 0.53 4.66
CA ILE A 79 29.96 1.62 5.39
C ILE A 79 30.41 1.12 6.77
N LYS A 80 29.53 0.43 7.51
CA LYS A 80 29.83 -0.16 8.84
C LYS A 80 30.94 -1.22 8.78
N GLU A 81 30.94 -2.09 7.78
CA GLU A 81 31.99 -3.10 7.60
C GLU A 81 33.35 -2.45 7.32
N THR A 82 33.35 -1.39 6.51
CA THR A 82 34.57 -0.63 6.20
C THR A 82 35.13 0.09 7.44
N THR A 83 34.29 0.60 8.34
CA THR A 83 34.79 1.22 9.59
C THR A 83 35.29 0.18 10.60
N ARG A 84 34.66 -1.01 10.68
CA ARG A 84 35.17 -2.13 11.49
C ARG A 84 36.56 -2.59 11.05
N GLY A 85 36.82 -2.65 9.75
CA GLY A 85 38.14 -3.00 9.20
C GLY A 85 39.25 -1.96 9.46
N MET A 86 38.92 -0.76 9.94
CA MET A 86 39.91 0.26 10.34
C MET A 86 40.36 0.13 11.79
N ASP A 87 39.65 -0.66 12.60
CA ASP A 87 39.91 -0.83 14.02
C ASP A 87 40.72 -2.11 14.27
N VAL A 88 42.04 -2.00 14.10
CA VAL A 88 42.99 -3.14 14.18
C VAL A 88 43.03 -3.80 15.58
N ASN A 89 42.51 -3.12 16.62
CA ASN A 89 42.56 -3.58 18.01
C ASN A 89 41.26 -4.21 18.52
N ARG A 90 40.23 -4.31 17.67
CA ARG A 90 38.92 -4.84 18.08
C ARG A 90 38.87 -6.36 17.88
N VAL A 91 39.46 -7.10 18.82
CA VAL A 91 39.27 -8.55 18.94
C VAL A 91 37.88 -8.78 19.56
N ASP A 92 36.83 -8.71 18.75
CA ASP A 92 35.48 -9.07 19.19
C ASP A 92 35.41 -10.60 19.33
N MET A 93 35.26 -11.10 20.57
CA MET A 93 35.17 -12.53 20.89
C MET A 93 33.80 -13.17 20.52
N ASP A 94 33.14 -12.69 19.47
CA ASP A 94 31.80 -13.16 19.04
C ASP A 94 31.70 -13.41 17.52
N ASP A 95 32.83 -13.78 16.90
CA ASP A 95 33.03 -13.79 15.44
C ASP A 95 32.54 -15.06 14.71
N GLY A 96 31.59 -15.79 15.31
CA GLY A 96 31.01 -16.99 14.70
C GLY A 96 29.81 -16.70 13.80
N GLU A 97 29.06 -15.63 14.13
CA GLU A 97 27.82 -15.26 13.45
C GLU A 97 28.06 -14.16 12.40
N CYS A 98 28.98 -13.23 12.67
CA CYS A 98 29.37 -12.15 11.74
C CYS A 98 30.08 -12.69 10.48
N GLU A 99 31.06 -13.60 10.60
CA GLU A 99 31.70 -14.21 9.41
C GLU A 99 30.71 -14.99 8.53
N ARG A 100 29.70 -15.61 9.15
CA ARG A 100 28.66 -16.38 8.45
C ARG A 100 27.72 -15.45 7.69
N GLU A 101 27.34 -14.32 8.29
CA GLU A 101 26.63 -13.22 7.62
C GLU A 101 27.44 -12.64 6.46
N THR A 102 28.74 -12.40 6.63
CA THR A 102 29.61 -11.82 5.58
C THR A 102 29.81 -12.76 4.39
N ARG A 103 29.89 -14.09 4.60
CA ARG A 103 29.98 -15.07 3.50
C ARG A 103 28.65 -15.23 2.76
N ILE A 104 27.52 -15.15 3.47
CA ILE A 104 26.19 -15.16 2.87
C ILE A 104 25.93 -13.86 2.10
N LEU A 105 26.36 -12.69 2.62
CA LEU A 105 26.23 -11.40 1.95
C LEU A 105 27.03 -11.33 0.64
N LYS A 106 28.26 -11.83 0.60
CA LYS A 106 29.13 -11.82 -0.60
C LYS A 106 28.58 -12.66 -1.75
N GLN A 107 27.66 -13.59 -1.49
CA GLN A 107 26.99 -14.40 -2.51
C GLN A 107 25.60 -13.86 -2.89
N ASN A 108 25.13 -12.78 -2.24
CA ASN A 108 23.83 -12.19 -2.50
C ASN A 108 23.91 -11.13 -3.62
N ALA A 109 22.96 -11.17 -4.56
CA ALA A 109 22.79 -10.17 -5.62
C ALA A 109 22.93 -8.68 -5.19
N PRO A 110 22.44 -8.24 -4.01
CA PRO A 110 22.68 -6.87 -3.54
C PRO A 110 24.16 -6.51 -3.32
N HIS A 111 25.03 -7.44 -2.90
CA HIS A 111 26.46 -7.15 -2.73
C HIS A 111 27.17 -7.02 -4.09
N LEU A 112 26.83 -7.88 -5.06
CA LEU A 112 27.35 -7.80 -6.44
C LEU A 112 26.96 -6.49 -7.13
N TRP A 113 25.78 -5.95 -6.79
CA TRP A 113 25.34 -4.63 -7.24
C TRP A 113 26.16 -3.50 -6.60
N GLU A 114 26.41 -3.54 -5.29
CA GLU A 114 27.25 -2.54 -4.62
C GLU A 114 28.70 -2.57 -5.09
N GLU A 115 29.22 -3.76 -5.40
CA GLU A 115 30.54 -3.94 -5.99
C GLU A 115 30.61 -3.34 -7.40
N ALA A 116 29.61 -3.58 -8.26
CA ALA A 116 29.53 -2.95 -9.57
C ALA A 116 29.45 -1.41 -9.49
N ARG A 117 28.83 -0.87 -8.43
CA ARG A 117 28.77 0.57 -8.15
C ARG A 117 30.11 1.13 -7.68
N LEU A 118 30.79 0.43 -6.76
CA LEU A 118 32.11 0.79 -6.27
C LEU A 118 33.18 0.79 -7.36
N ASN A 119 33.03 -0.04 -8.39
CA ASN A 119 33.93 -0.07 -9.54
C ASN A 119 33.94 1.24 -10.35
N GLN A 120 33.03 2.18 -10.11
CA GLN A 120 33.06 3.53 -10.71
C GLN A 120 34.09 4.46 -10.05
N VAL A 121 34.52 4.16 -8.82
CA VAL A 121 35.38 5.03 -8.03
C VAL A 121 36.78 5.08 -8.66
N GLY A 122 37.27 6.29 -8.95
CA GLY A 122 38.59 6.52 -9.55
C GLY A 122 38.64 6.42 -11.08
N LEU A 123 37.53 6.06 -11.74
CA LEU A 123 37.44 6.04 -13.20
C LEU A 123 37.09 7.43 -13.76
N ASN A 124 37.56 7.72 -14.98
CA ASN A 124 37.33 8.99 -15.70
C ASN A 124 36.82 8.74 -17.12
N GLY A 125 36.24 9.78 -17.75
CA GLY A 125 35.88 9.76 -19.17
C GLY A 125 34.90 8.64 -19.54
N SER A 126 35.25 7.88 -20.59
CA SER A 126 34.43 6.79 -21.12
C SER A 126 34.29 5.60 -20.18
N ASP A 127 35.34 5.28 -19.41
CA ASP A 127 35.34 4.12 -18.51
C ASP A 127 34.35 4.33 -17.36
N ARG A 128 34.30 5.55 -16.81
CA ARG A 128 33.30 5.93 -15.81
C ARG A 128 31.87 5.85 -16.37
N ARG A 129 31.66 6.29 -17.62
CA ARG A 129 30.33 6.20 -18.25
C ARG A 129 29.89 4.76 -18.43
N PHE A 130 30.78 3.89 -18.90
CA PHE A 130 30.49 2.47 -19.04
C PHE A 130 30.19 1.81 -17.68
N ALA A 131 31.00 2.07 -16.66
CA ALA A 131 30.78 1.55 -15.31
C ALA A 131 29.45 2.06 -14.71
N SER A 132 29.09 3.33 -14.94
CA SER A 132 27.82 3.90 -14.53
C SER A 132 26.62 3.26 -15.23
N GLN A 133 26.68 3.07 -16.56
CA GLN A 133 25.64 2.36 -17.31
C GLN A 133 25.48 0.92 -16.84
N ASN A 134 26.59 0.21 -16.58
CA ASN A 134 26.56 -1.15 -16.08
C ASN A 134 25.94 -1.24 -14.68
N ALA A 135 26.26 -0.27 -13.81
CA ALA A 135 25.64 -0.17 -12.50
C ALA A 135 24.12 0.10 -12.58
N MET A 136 23.67 0.96 -13.51
CA MET A 136 22.24 1.18 -13.76
C MET A 136 21.54 -0.09 -14.26
N LEU A 137 22.16 -0.83 -15.17
CA LEU A 137 21.62 -2.11 -15.66
C LEU A 137 21.48 -3.13 -14.51
N HIS A 138 22.53 -3.27 -13.69
CA HIS A 138 22.49 -4.15 -12.52
C HIS A 138 21.44 -3.71 -11.50
N GLN A 139 21.25 -2.40 -11.29
CA GLN A 139 20.17 -1.88 -10.45
C GLN A 139 18.81 -2.34 -10.97
N LEU A 140 18.54 -2.17 -12.26
CA LEU A 140 17.25 -2.57 -12.84
C LEU A 140 17.03 -4.08 -12.73
N ILE A 141 18.05 -4.90 -13.02
CA ILE A 141 17.98 -6.36 -12.87
C ILE A 141 17.67 -6.74 -11.42
N TRP A 142 18.37 -6.10 -10.47
CA TRP A 142 18.15 -6.33 -9.05
C TRP A 142 16.73 -5.93 -8.63
N GLU A 143 16.23 -4.76 -9.06
CA GLU A 143 14.86 -4.32 -8.75
C GLU A 143 13.83 -5.31 -9.27
N ILE A 144 13.99 -5.81 -10.51
CA ILE A 144 13.09 -6.82 -11.11
C ILE A 144 13.11 -8.12 -10.29
N GLN A 145 14.31 -8.63 -9.97
CA GLN A 145 14.46 -9.88 -9.21
C GLN A 145 13.92 -9.73 -7.78
N HIS A 146 14.20 -8.60 -7.15
CA HIS A 146 13.74 -8.29 -5.80
C HIS A 146 12.22 -8.18 -5.75
N ASP A 147 11.59 -7.43 -6.65
CA ASP A 147 10.12 -7.32 -6.73
C ASP A 147 9.48 -8.68 -6.99
N ALA A 148 10.02 -9.48 -7.93
CA ALA A 148 9.53 -10.83 -8.19
C ALA A 148 9.61 -11.72 -6.94
N ALA A 149 10.74 -11.69 -6.23
CA ALA A 149 10.91 -12.43 -4.97
C ALA A 149 9.94 -11.95 -3.88
N GLN A 150 9.73 -10.63 -3.73
CA GLN A 150 8.77 -10.08 -2.79
C GLN A 150 7.34 -10.51 -3.12
N ARG A 151 6.95 -10.52 -4.39
CA ARG A 151 5.62 -11.00 -4.82
C ARG A 151 5.44 -12.49 -4.52
N VAL A 152 6.44 -13.33 -4.81
CA VAL A 152 6.40 -14.75 -4.46
C VAL A 152 6.26 -14.93 -2.94
N ARG A 153 7.06 -14.20 -2.16
CA ARG A 153 6.99 -14.21 -0.69
C ARG A 153 5.62 -13.77 -0.18
N LEU A 154 5.09 -12.66 -0.68
CA LEU A 154 3.74 -12.17 -0.34
C LEU A 154 2.68 -13.21 -0.67
N LYS A 155 2.78 -13.90 -1.81
CA LYS A 155 1.83 -14.96 -2.18
C LYS A 155 1.85 -16.13 -1.18
N MET A 156 3.03 -16.53 -0.71
CA MET A 156 3.19 -17.61 0.28
C MET A 156 2.78 -17.18 1.70
N GLU A 157 3.08 -15.94 2.09
CA GLU A 157 2.88 -15.42 3.45
C GLU A 157 1.55 -14.66 3.63
N ARG A 158 0.70 -14.55 2.60
CA ARG A 158 -0.47 -13.66 2.63
C ARG A 158 -1.40 -13.90 3.83
N GLU A 159 -1.67 -15.16 4.17
CA GLU A 159 -2.55 -15.52 5.29
C GLU A 159 -1.90 -15.19 6.63
N LEU A 160 -0.60 -15.48 6.77
CA LEU A 160 0.18 -15.13 7.98
C LEU A 160 0.20 -13.61 8.20
N ARG A 161 0.42 -12.83 7.15
CA ARG A 161 0.46 -11.37 7.24
C ARG A 161 -0.90 -10.78 7.59
N LEU A 162 -1.98 -11.31 7.02
CA LEU A 162 -3.35 -10.92 7.37
C LEU A 162 -3.69 -11.26 8.83
N LEU A 163 -3.22 -12.40 9.34
CA LEU A 163 -3.39 -12.80 10.73
C LEU A 163 -2.56 -11.90 11.70
N GLN A 164 -1.33 -11.52 11.33
CA GLN A 164 -0.53 -10.55 12.09
C GLN A 164 -1.19 -9.17 12.14
N LEU A 165 -1.70 -8.71 10.99
CA LEU A 165 -2.49 -7.49 10.88
C LEU A 165 -3.70 -7.56 11.82
N GLN A 166 -4.54 -8.59 11.69
CA GLN A 166 -5.73 -8.78 12.50
C GLN A 166 -5.42 -8.78 14.01
N ASN A 167 -4.42 -9.56 14.46
CA ASN A 167 -4.08 -9.64 15.88
C ASN A 167 -3.68 -8.28 16.45
N SER A 168 -3.01 -7.46 15.65
CA SER A 168 -2.56 -6.13 16.07
C SER A 168 -3.70 -5.12 16.10
N VAL A 169 -4.61 -5.16 15.11
CA VAL A 169 -5.81 -4.34 15.13
C VAL A 169 -6.72 -4.76 16.30
N ARG A 170 -6.90 -6.07 16.56
CA ARG A 170 -7.64 -6.58 17.72
C ARG A 170 -7.06 -6.11 19.04
N GLY A 171 -5.74 -5.99 19.14
CA GLY A 171 -5.07 -5.44 20.33
C GLY A 171 -5.44 -3.98 20.63
N GLN A 172 -5.98 -3.24 19.67
CA GLN A 172 -6.46 -1.86 19.84
C GLN A 172 -7.98 -1.75 20.03
N PHE A 173 -8.73 -2.84 19.83
CA PHE A 173 -10.17 -2.85 20.01
C PHE A 173 -10.55 -3.21 21.44
N SER A 174 -11.33 -2.34 22.06
CA SER A 174 -12.09 -2.66 23.27
C SER A 174 -13.52 -2.96 22.88
N ALA A 175 -13.92 -4.21 23.11
CA ALA A 175 -15.21 -4.72 22.71
C ALA A 175 -16.29 -4.22 23.67
N VAL A 176 -17.28 -3.50 23.12
CA VAL A 176 -18.43 -3.01 23.90
C VAL A 176 -19.61 -3.96 23.66
N PRO A 177 -20.39 -4.32 24.69
CA PRO A 177 -21.61 -5.10 24.48
C PRO A 177 -22.53 -4.40 23.48
N ASP A 178 -23.21 -5.18 22.63
CA ASP A 178 -24.05 -4.70 21.55
C ASP A 178 -25.14 -3.76 22.10
N GLN A 179 -24.85 -2.46 22.03
CA GLN A 179 -25.84 -1.41 22.18
C GLN A 179 -26.27 -1.10 20.76
N SER A 180 -27.56 -0.85 20.52
CA SER A 180 -28.09 -0.58 19.19
C SER A 180 -27.60 0.77 18.61
N SER A 181 -26.29 0.97 18.43
CA SER A 181 -25.68 2.27 18.07
C SER A 181 -25.78 2.59 16.58
N GLY A 182 -26.50 1.77 15.82
CA GLY A 182 -26.76 1.97 14.40
C GLY A 182 -25.54 1.70 13.51
N ILE A 183 -24.53 0.96 14.00
CA ILE A 183 -23.42 0.50 13.16
C ILE A 183 -23.83 -0.79 12.45
N ALA A 184 -23.77 -0.80 11.12
CA ALA A 184 -24.15 -1.93 10.29
C ALA A 184 -22.96 -2.40 9.45
N CYS A 185 -22.75 -3.71 9.37
CA CYS A 185 -21.76 -4.32 8.50
C CYS A 185 -22.44 -4.98 7.31
N LEU A 186 -21.96 -4.69 6.09
CA LEU A 186 -22.34 -5.38 4.87
C LEU A 186 -21.13 -6.11 4.32
N MET A 187 -21.20 -7.43 4.30
CA MET A 187 -20.17 -8.28 3.72
C MET A 187 -20.70 -8.93 2.46
N ALA A 188 -19.96 -8.79 1.36
CA ALA A 188 -20.29 -9.46 0.11
C ALA A 188 -19.32 -10.61 -0.11
N THR A 189 -19.87 -11.82 -0.22
CA THR A 189 -19.09 -13.04 -0.52
C THR A 189 -19.69 -13.74 -1.73
N ARG A 190 -18.83 -14.25 -2.61
CA ARG A 190 -19.21 -14.89 -3.88
C ARG A 190 -20.35 -15.92 -3.73
N THR A 191 -21.47 -15.70 -4.42
CA THR A 191 -22.41 -16.75 -4.85
C THR A 191 -21.90 -17.48 -6.09
N GLN A 192 -22.20 -18.77 -6.19
CA GLN A 192 -21.67 -19.68 -7.21
C GLN A 192 -22.00 -19.26 -8.65
N ASP A 193 -20.95 -19.38 -9.47
CA ASP A 193 -20.78 -19.48 -10.92
C ASP A 193 -21.89 -19.01 -11.89
N LEU A 194 -21.52 -18.04 -12.73
CA LEU A 194 -21.90 -17.98 -14.13
C LEU A 194 -20.61 -17.88 -14.95
N ASP A 195 -20.44 -18.82 -15.88
CA ASP A 195 -19.33 -18.87 -16.82
C ASP A 195 -19.19 -17.54 -17.56
N ALA A 196 -18.08 -16.85 -17.31
CA ALA A 196 -17.62 -15.76 -18.15
C ALA A 196 -16.28 -16.18 -18.74
N SER A 197 -16.30 -16.39 -20.06
CA SER A 197 -15.14 -16.70 -20.90
C SER A 197 -13.96 -15.80 -20.56
N GLY A 198 -12.96 -16.35 -19.87
CA GLY A 198 -11.70 -15.68 -19.63
C GLY A 198 -11.04 -15.38 -20.96
N ALA A 199 -10.90 -14.11 -21.30
CA ALA A 199 -10.05 -13.69 -22.41
C ALA A 199 -8.61 -14.04 -22.02
N GLU A 200 -8.13 -15.18 -22.51
CA GLU A 200 -6.73 -15.56 -22.46
C GLU A 200 -5.90 -14.50 -23.18
N CYS A 201 -5.34 -13.56 -22.41
CA CYS A 201 -4.40 -12.58 -22.90
C CYS A 201 -2.99 -13.20 -23.03
N ALA A 202 -2.89 -14.36 -23.68
CA ALA A 202 -1.64 -15.12 -23.80
C ALA A 202 -0.90 -14.89 -25.13
N GLN A 203 -1.57 -14.33 -26.15
CA GLN A 203 -1.02 -14.26 -27.52
C GLN A 203 -0.92 -12.85 -28.13
N SER A 204 -1.35 -11.79 -27.42
CA SER A 204 -1.18 -10.42 -27.91
C SER A 204 0.28 -9.97 -27.82
N PRO A 205 0.77 -9.13 -28.74
CA PRO A 205 2.06 -8.45 -28.56
C PRO A 205 2.08 -7.74 -27.21
N LYS A 206 3.24 -7.75 -26.54
CA LYS A 206 3.40 -7.12 -25.22
C LYS A 206 4.15 -5.80 -25.37
N ARG A 207 3.57 -4.72 -24.85
CA ARG A 207 4.25 -3.43 -24.70
C ARG A 207 4.87 -3.36 -23.32
N LYS A 208 6.13 -2.93 -23.27
CA LYS A 208 6.86 -2.76 -22.01
C LYS A 208 6.69 -1.34 -21.49
N PHE A 209 6.36 -1.23 -20.21
CA PHE A 209 6.33 0.02 -19.48
C PHE A 209 7.24 -0.11 -18.26
N THR A 210 8.01 0.93 -17.93
CA THR A 210 8.68 0.96 -16.63
C THR A 210 7.77 1.64 -15.62
N ARG A 211 7.85 1.21 -14.35
CA ARG A 211 7.11 1.87 -13.26
C ARG A 211 7.44 3.37 -13.20
N ILE A 212 8.70 3.74 -13.43
CA ILE A 212 9.14 5.14 -13.39
C ILE A 212 8.45 5.96 -14.48
N ASP A 213 8.32 5.44 -15.70
CA ASP A 213 7.62 6.13 -16.78
C ASP A 213 6.14 6.35 -16.44
N LEU A 214 5.48 5.37 -15.83
CA LEU A 214 4.09 5.47 -15.40
C LEU A 214 3.92 6.46 -14.23
N GLN A 215 4.88 6.49 -13.30
CA GLN A 215 4.92 7.50 -12.23
C GLN A 215 5.07 8.91 -12.81
N LEU A 216 5.95 9.11 -13.79
CA LEU A 216 6.13 10.39 -14.48
C LEU A 216 4.92 10.79 -15.32
N ALA A 217 4.35 9.86 -16.09
CA ALA A 217 3.18 10.09 -16.95
C ALA A 217 1.97 10.52 -16.14
N SER A 218 1.88 10.00 -14.92
CA SER A 218 0.73 10.22 -14.09
C SER A 218 0.92 11.49 -13.22
N ARG A 219 2.14 11.90 -12.85
CA ARG A 219 2.47 12.97 -11.85
C ARG A 219 1.55 14.20 -11.74
N HIS A 220 0.89 14.65 -12.82
CA HIS A 220 -0.05 15.78 -12.77
C HIS A 220 -1.29 15.49 -11.91
N LEU A 221 -1.67 14.21 -11.72
CA LEU A 221 -2.86 13.88 -10.91
C LEU A 221 -2.73 14.30 -9.44
N ASP A 222 -1.52 14.48 -8.92
CA ASP A 222 -1.28 14.95 -7.54
C ASP A 222 -1.81 16.37 -7.31
N GLY A 223 -2.11 17.12 -8.38
CA GLY A 223 -2.76 18.42 -8.26
C GLY A 223 -4.24 18.36 -7.85
N PHE A 224 -4.86 17.17 -7.85
CA PHE A 224 -6.30 17.01 -7.63
C PHE A 224 -6.68 16.38 -6.29
N PHE A 225 -5.71 15.99 -5.47
CA PHE A 225 -5.93 15.44 -4.14
C PHE A 225 -4.83 15.92 -3.18
N ASP A 226 -5.11 15.93 -1.88
CA ASP A 226 -4.07 16.16 -0.85
C ASP A 226 -3.49 14.83 -0.37
N SER A 227 -2.17 14.75 -0.21
CA SER A 227 -1.48 13.56 0.30
C SER A 227 -1.81 13.26 1.76
N ASP A 228 -2.31 14.24 2.52
CA ASP A 228 -2.80 14.01 3.88
C ASP A 228 -4.07 13.13 3.89
N HIS A 229 -4.81 13.04 2.78
CA HIS A 229 -5.93 12.08 2.64
C HIS A 229 -5.48 10.62 2.55
N TRP A 230 -4.18 10.34 2.58
CA TRP A 230 -3.66 8.98 2.64
C TRP A 230 -3.31 8.57 4.08
N ILE A 231 -2.93 9.51 4.94
CA ILE A 231 -2.52 9.24 6.32
C ILE A 231 -3.61 9.71 7.27
N ALA A 232 -4.34 8.78 7.85
CA ALA A 232 -4.95 9.08 9.12
C ALA A 232 -3.87 8.99 10.21
N ASP A 233 -3.38 10.14 10.68
CA ASP A 233 -2.44 10.24 11.80
C ASP A 233 -3.18 10.03 13.12
N PHE A 234 -3.74 8.83 13.28
CA PHE A 234 -4.27 8.38 14.56
C PHE A 234 -3.09 7.90 15.38
N GLY A 235 -2.75 8.64 16.44
CA GLY A 235 -1.73 8.24 17.39
C GLY A 235 -1.95 6.80 17.87
N SER A 236 -0.86 6.09 18.15
CA SER A 236 -0.86 4.68 18.57
C SER A 236 -1.67 4.38 19.84
N ASP A 237 -2.14 5.41 20.52
CA ASP A 237 -2.71 5.38 21.86
C ASP A 237 -4.24 5.55 21.86
N ILE A 238 -4.88 5.61 20.67
CA ILE A 238 -6.33 5.71 20.56
C ILE A 238 -6.96 4.32 20.70
N GLU A 239 -7.62 4.08 21.83
CA GLU A 239 -8.44 2.90 22.08
C GLU A 239 -9.70 2.92 21.22
N LEU A 240 -9.92 1.87 20.42
CA LEU A 240 -11.06 1.77 19.51
C LEU A 240 -12.21 1.05 20.19
N MET A 241 -13.32 1.75 20.39
CA MET A 241 -14.56 1.13 20.85
C MET A 241 -15.37 0.65 19.65
N ALA A 242 -15.51 -0.67 19.52
CA ALA A 242 -16.35 -1.29 18.49
C ALA A 242 -17.30 -2.32 19.12
N GLU A 243 -18.50 -2.41 18.58
CA GLU A 243 -19.47 -3.44 18.94
C GLU A 243 -18.96 -4.83 18.53
N ASN A 244 -19.43 -5.88 19.22
CA ASN A 244 -18.93 -7.25 19.04
C ASN A 244 -19.22 -7.77 17.62
N ASN A 245 -20.39 -7.43 17.07
CA ASN A 245 -20.79 -7.77 15.71
C ASN A 245 -19.83 -7.19 14.65
N VAL A 246 -19.39 -5.94 14.82
CA VAL A 246 -18.46 -5.24 13.93
C VAL A 246 -17.07 -5.84 14.06
N ALA A 247 -16.60 -6.08 15.28
CA ALA A 247 -15.31 -6.72 15.54
C ALA A 247 -15.25 -8.13 14.92
N THR A 248 -16.34 -8.90 15.05
CA THR A 248 -16.46 -10.24 14.46
C THR A 248 -16.45 -10.18 12.93
N SER A 249 -17.23 -9.28 12.33
CA SER A 249 -17.28 -9.09 10.87
C SER A 249 -15.93 -8.65 10.29
N LEU A 250 -15.21 -7.77 10.98
CA LEU A 250 -13.86 -7.34 10.61
C LEU A 250 -12.86 -8.50 10.69
N GLN A 251 -12.96 -9.32 11.73
CA GLN A 251 -12.16 -10.53 11.88
C GLN A 251 -12.41 -11.53 10.75
N GLU A 252 -13.67 -11.84 10.45
CA GLU A 252 -14.04 -12.75 9.36
C GLU A 252 -13.54 -12.21 8.01
N TRP A 253 -13.77 -10.93 7.74
CA TRP A 253 -13.35 -10.28 6.50
C TRP A 253 -11.84 -10.36 6.25
N ILE A 254 -11.03 -10.04 7.27
CA ILE A 254 -9.58 -9.98 7.08
C ILE A 254 -8.94 -11.38 7.05
N THR A 255 -9.53 -12.36 7.73
CA THR A 255 -8.98 -13.73 7.83
C THR A 255 -9.41 -14.66 6.71
N ASP A 256 -10.52 -14.38 6.01
CA ASP A 256 -10.95 -15.22 4.89
C ASP A 256 -9.87 -15.25 3.79
N SER A 257 -9.59 -16.42 3.23
CA SER A 257 -8.57 -16.60 2.19
C SER A 257 -9.02 -16.13 0.80
N ARG A 258 -10.27 -15.67 0.66
CA ARG A 258 -10.88 -15.18 -0.59
C ARG A 258 -10.90 -13.66 -0.66
N PRO A 259 -10.87 -13.09 -1.88
CA PRO A 259 -11.14 -11.67 -2.09
C PRO A 259 -12.51 -11.30 -1.53
N GLN A 260 -12.58 -10.24 -0.74
CA GLN A 260 -13.80 -9.84 -0.05
C GLN A 260 -13.92 -8.33 0.11
N PHE A 261 -15.17 -7.93 0.12
CA PHE A 261 -15.63 -6.58 0.38
C PHE A 261 -16.30 -6.54 1.76
N LEU A 262 -15.94 -5.55 2.57
CA LEU A 262 -16.67 -5.21 3.80
C LEU A 262 -16.99 -3.72 3.78
N ALA A 263 -18.24 -3.38 4.08
CA ALA A 263 -18.62 -2.01 4.42
C ALA A 263 -19.07 -1.94 5.87
N VAL A 264 -18.62 -0.90 6.57
CA VAL A 264 -19.03 -0.57 7.93
C VAL A 264 -19.66 0.82 7.88
N GLY A 265 -20.98 0.88 8.10
CA GLY A 265 -21.70 2.14 8.23
C GLY A 265 -21.97 2.44 9.69
N GLY A 266 -21.82 3.69 10.10
CA GLY A 266 -22.16 4.15 11.45
C GLY A 266 -23.29 5.18 11.47
N SER A 267 -23.65 5.59 12.67
CA SER A 267 -24.49 6.78 12.88
C SER A 267 -23.64 8.06 12.81
N PRO A 268 -24.15 9.16 12.23
CA PRO A 268 -23.45 10.43 12.20
C PRO A 268 -23.13 10.87 13.63
N THR A 269 -21.84 11.02 13.93
CA THR A 269 -21.35 11.35 15.27
C THR A 269 -20.86 12.80 15.30
N THR A 270 -21.16 13.51 16.38
CA THR A 270 -20.59 14.84 16.68
C THR A 270 -19.23 14.75 17.38
N ALA A 271 -18.80 13.53 17.71
CA ALA A 271 -17.53 13.23 18.36
C ALA A 271 -16.33 13.49 17.43
N PHE A 272 -15.17 13.76 18.03
CA PHE A 272 -13.91 13.88 17.30
C PHE A 272 -13.56 12.53 16.66
N CYS A 273 -13.66 12.46 15.33
CA CYS A 273 -13.53 11.27 14.49
C CYS A 273 -14.63 10.22 14.71
N SER A 274 -15.25 9.75 13.62
CA SER A 274 -16.22 8.67 13.70
C SER A 274 -15.50 7.33 14.01
N PRO A 275 -16.14 6.39 14.72
CA PRO A 275 -15.58 5.04 14.92
C PRO A 275 -15.21 4.36 13.59
N ALA A 276 -15.99 4.62 12.54
CA ALA A 276 -15.74 4.11 11.20
C ALA A 276 -14.42 4.65 10.61
N ALA A 277 -14.15 5.95 10.75
CA ALA A 277 -12.88 6.55 10.32
C ALA A 277 -11.69 5.97 11.09
N LEU A 278 -11.84 5.76 12.40
CA LEU A 278 -10.80 5.15 13.23
C LEU A 278 -10.49 3.71 12.82
N ILE A 279 -11.51 2.89 12.54
CA ILE A 279 -11.33 1.52 12.01
C ILE A 279 -10.49 1.56 10.73
N SER A 280 -10.88 2.42 9.78
CA SER A 280 -10.16 2.57 8.51
C SER A 280 -8.70 3.01 8.70
N GLY A 281 -8.47 4.00 9.56
CA GLY A 281 -7.12 4.45 9.88
C GLY A 281 -6.26 3.38 10.53
N CYS A 282 -6.82 2.59 11.45
CA CYS A 282 -6.08 1.48 12.07
C CYS A 282 -5.71 0.41 11.05
N TYR A 283 -6.64 -0.03 10.19
CA TYR A 283 -6.31 -1.00 9.15
C TYR A 283 -5.27 -0.48 8.16
N ALA A 284 -5.37 0.79 7.73
CA ALA A 284 -4.38 1.39 6.85
C ALA A 284 -3.00 1.49 7.53
N SER A 285 -2.95 1.95 8.78
CA SER A 285 -1.71 2.13 9.55
C SER A 285 -1.02 0.80 9.84
N PHE A 286 -1.75 -0.19 10.35
CA PHE A 286 -1.16 -1.50 10.65
C PHE A 286 -0.78 -2.26 9.38
N ALA A 287 -1.53 -2.14 8.28
CA ALA A 287 -1.13 -2.75 7.01
C ALA A 287 0.25 -2.22 6.56
N ARG A 288 0.48 -0.91 6.65
CA ARG A 288 1.81 -0.31 6.39
C ARG A 288 2.87 -0.85 7.34
N ARG A 289 2.58 -0.90 8.65
CA ARG A 289 3.52 -1.38 9.67
C ARG A 289 3.96 -2.82 9.41
N PHE A 290 3.05 -3.69 9.00
CA PHE A 290 3.33 -5.10 8.68
C PHE A 290 3.73 -5.33 7.22
N LYS A 291 4.03 -4.26 6.47
CA LYS A 291 4.45 -4.32 5.06
C LYS A 291 3.45 -5.12 4.21
N VAL A 292 2.17 -5.00 4.51
CA VAL A 292 1.06 -5.44 3.66
C VAL A 292 0.79 -4.32 2.66
N PRO A 293 0.82 -4.57 1.34
CA PRO A 293 0.47 -3.56 0.35
C PRO A 293 -0.92 -3.00 0.63
N VAL A 294 -1.01 -1.67 0.74
CA VAL A 294 -2.26 -1.00 1.08
C VAL A 294 -2.41 0.27 0.26
N ILE A 295 -3.58 0.40 -0.37
CA ILE A 295 -4.05 1.68 -0.91
C ILE A 295 -5.14 2.22 0.01
N SER A 296 -5.13 3.52 0.27
CA SER A 296 -6.12 4.13 1.16
C SER A 296 -6.47 5.56 0.77
N HIS A 297 -7.73 5.93 0.98
CA HIS A 297 -8.19 7.30 0.79
C HIS A 297 -9.26 7.66 1.83
N PHE A 298 -9.03 8.75 2.56
CA PHE A 298 -9.97 9.33 3.51
C PHE A 298 -10.71 10.46 2.80
N CYS A 299 -11.95 10.20 2.40
CA CYS A 299 -12.73 11.14 1.62
C CYS A 299 -13.03 12.40 2.45
N SER A 300 -12.79 13.55 1.85
CA SER A 300 -13.18 14.84 2.39
C SER A 300 -13.78 15.69 1.27
N LEU A 301 -14.64 16.63 1.65
CA LEU A 301 -15.10 17.65 0.70
C LEU A 301 -14.08 18.80 0.68
N PRO A 302 -13.63 19.23 -0.51
CA PRO A 302 -12.71 20.35 -0.60
C PRO A 302 -13.35 21.61 -0.05
N SER A 303 -12.57 22.41 0.70
CA SER A 303 -13.04 23.67 1.27
C SER A 303 -13.40 24.72 0.20
N GLN A 304 -12.82 24.59 -1.00
CA GLN A 304 -13.11 25.45 -2.15
C GLN A 304 -13.39 24.56 -3.37
N ALA A 305 -14.57 24.73 -3.97
CA ALA A 305 -14.91 24.05 -5.22
C ALA A 305 -14.20 24.71 -6.40
N ALA A 306 -13.65 23.89 -7.30
CA ALA A 306 -13.20 24.38 -8.60
C ALA A 306 -14.38 24.92 -9.43
N GLU A 307 -14.12 25.92 -10.29
CA GLU A 307 -15.16 26.48 -11.16
C GLU A 307 -15.81 25.39 -12.03
N GLY A 308 -17.14 25.29 -11.98
CA GLY A 308 -17.91 24.37 -12.83
C GLY A 308 -18.04 22.93 -12.32
N ILE A 309 -17.51 22.60 -11.13
CA ILE A 309 -17.60 21.24 -10.54
C ILE A 309 -18.13 21.35 -9.10
N THR A 310 -18.99 20.42 -8.68
CA THR A 310 -19.46 20.40 -7.27
C THR A 310 -18.37 19.87 -6.33
N PRO A 311 -18.35 20.26 -5.04
CA PRO A 311 -17.41 19.70 -4.07
C PRO A 311 -17.40 18.16 -4.04
N ALA A 312 -18.58 17.54 -4.16
CA ALA A 312 -18.71 16.08 -4.17
C ALA A 312 -18.07 15.48 -5.43
N GLN A 313 -18.29 16.07 -6.61
CA GLN A 313 -17.67 15.63 -7.86
C GLN A 313 -16.13 15.74 -7.79
N GLN A 314 -15.63 16.85 -7.25
CA GLN A 314 -14.19 17.04 -7.04
C GLN A 314 -13.62 16.01 -6.06
N GLY A 315 -14.35 15.66 -5.01
CA GLY A 315 -13.96 14.59 -4.08
C GLY A 315 -13.92 13.20 -4.72
N VAL A 316 -14.85 12.88 -5.64
CA VAL A 316 -14.80 11.61 -6.41
C VAL A 316 -13.59 11.56 -7.34
N VAL A 317 -13.26 12.68 -7.98
CA VAL A 317 -12.04 12.80 -8.80
C VAL A 317 -10.79 12.61 -7.92
N SER A 318 -10.71 13.31 -6.79
CA SER A 318 -9.63 13.18 -5.80
C SER A 318 -9.41 11.73 -5.36
N LEU A 319 -10.49 11.04 -4.97
CA LEU A 319 -10.48 9.62 -4.60
C LEU A 319 -9.88 8.76 -5.71
N THR A 320 -10.41 8.83 -6.93
CA THR A 320 -9.98 7.94 -8.01
C THR A 320 -8.57 8.23 -8.50
N TYR A 321 -8.17 9.49 -8.57
CA TYR A 321 -6.82 9.89 -8.98
C TYR A 321 -5.78 9.46 -7.95
N SER A 322 -6.12 9.58 -6.67
CA SER A 322 -5.33 9.05 -5.55
C SER A 322 -5.17 7.53 -5.66
N LEU A 323 -6.24 6.78 -5.95
CA LEU A 323 -6.14 5.32 -6.12
C LEU A 323 -5.25 4.94 -7.31
N ILE A 324 -5.38 5.63 -8.45
CA ILE A 324 -4.52 5.41 -9.62
C ILE A 324 -3.05 5.61 -9.25
N ARG A 325 -2.73 6.69 -8.52
CA ARG A 325 -1.37 6.97 -8.02
C ARG A 325 -0.80 5.84 -7.19
N GLN A 326 -1.55 5.42 -6.18
CA GLN A 326 -1.08 4.39 -5.25
C GLN A 326 -0.96 3.03 -5.95
N LEU A 327 -1.86 2.71 -6.89
CA LEU A 327 -1.75 1.49 -7.70
C LEU A 327 -0.54 1.50 -8.62
N VAL A 328 -0.21 2.63 -9.24
CA VAL A 328 1.01 2.79 -10.06
C VAL A 328 2.27 2.51 -9.24
N ASP A 329 2.31 2.94 -7.98
CA ASP A 329 3.45 2.68 -7.09
C ASP A 329 3.68 1.20 -6.79
N TYR A 330 2.60 0.40 -6.79
CA TYR A 330 2.63 -1.04 -6.58
C TYR A 330 2.86 -1.88 -7.84
N LEU A 331 3.07 -1.25 -9.00
CA LEU A 331 3.43 -1.97 -10.23
C LEU A 331 4.83 -2.60 -10.13
N PRO A 332 5.09 -3.69 -10.87
CA PRO A 332 6.44 -4.22 -10.99
C PRO A 332 7.36 -3.18 -11.68
N PRO A 333 8.69 -3.21 -11.43
CA PRO A 333 9.64 -2.26 -12.02
C PRO A 333 9.55 -2.20 -13.55
N VAL A 334 9.31 -3.35 -14.18
CA VAL A 334 9.01 -3.49 -15.61
C VAL A 334 7.72 -4.27 -15.76
N LEU A 335 6.77 -3.67 -16.46
CA LEU A 335 5.46 -4.21 -16.73
C LEU A 335 5.35 -4.63 -18.20
N ASP A 336 5.01 -5.90 -18.40
CA ASP A 336 4.64 -6.43 -19.71
C ASP A 336 3.11 -6.36 -19.87
N CYS A 337 2.64 -5.36 -20.60
CA CYS A 337 1.22 -5.10 -20.80
C CYS A 337 0.76 -5.58 -22.17
N SER A 338 -0.47 -6.11 -22.26
CA SER A 338 -1.06 -6.42 -23.56
C SER A 338 -1.22 -5.16 -24.40
N VAL A 339 -1.10 -5.25 -25.73
CA VAL A 339 -1.44 -4.12 -26.63
C VAL A 339 -2.86 -3.59 -26.40
N THR A 340 -3.79 -4.43 -25.93
CA THR A 340 -5.16 -3.99 -25.64
C THR A 340 -5.27 -3.16 -24.35
N CYS A 341 -4.26 -3.22 -23.49
CA CYS A 341 -4.18 -2.48 -22.24
C CYS A 341 -3.24 -1.29 -22.43
N ASP A 342 -3.80 -0.15 -22.83
CA ASP A 342 -2.99 1.05 -23.03
C ASP A 342 -2.67 1.74 -21.71
N LEU A 343 -1.39 1.81 -21.34
CA LEU A 343 -0.87 2.56 -20.19
C LEU A 343 0.07 3.69 -20.66
N SER A 344 -0.17 4.21 -21.86
CA SER A 344 0.60 5.31 -22.44
C SER A 344 0.44 6.63 -21.68
N ALA A 345 1.44 7.51 -21.82
CA ALA A 345 1.38 8.83 -21.20
C ALA A 345 0.23 9.68 -21.74
N GLU A 346 -0.11 9.50 -23.01
CA GLU A 346 -1.25 10.12 -23.69
C GLU A 346 -2.58 9.75 -23.03
N ARG A 347 -2.69 8.53 -22.49
CA ARG A 347 -3.89 8.11 -21.77
C ARG A 347 -4.00 8.77 -20.39
N PHE A 348 -2.88 8.90 -19.67
CA PHE A 348 -2.87 9.63 -18.40
C PHE A 348 -3.16 11.12 -18.59
N SER A 349 -2.78 11.73 -19.73
CA SER A 349 -3.05 13.14 -19.99
C SER A 349 -4.52 13.46 -20.26
N LEU A 350 -5.37 12.45 -20.50
CA LEU A 350 -6.84 12.61 -20.59
C LEU A 350 -7.50 12.87 -19.22
N LEU A 351 -6.81 12.55 -18.13
CA LEU A 351 -7.31 12.74 -16.77
C LEU A 351 -7.08 14.20 -16.35
N ASP A 352 -8.08 15.01 -16.62
CA ASP A 352 -8.07 16.48 -16.54
C ASP A 352 -8.68 17.05 -15.25
N GLY A 353 -9.12 16.19 -14.34
CA GLY A 353 -9.79 16.58 -13.10
C GLY A 353 -11.30 16.73 -13.22
N THR A 354 -11.89 16.36 -14.36
CA THR A 354 -13.34 16.41 -14.59
C THR A 354 -13.94 15.00 -14.61
N LEU A 355 -15.25 14.90 -14.42
CA LEU A 355 -15.99 13.64 -14.58
C LEU A 355 -16.20 13.24 -16.05
N THR A 356 -15.76 14.06 -17.02
CA THR A 356 -15.90 13.72 -18.45
C THR A 356 -14.97 12.58 -18.85
N SER A 357 -13.81 12.45 -18.18
CA SER A 357 -12.82 11.38 -18.37
C SER A 357 -13.11 10.12 -17.51
N TRP A 358 -14.32 9.99 -16.97
CA TRP A 358 -14.64 8.96 -15.98
C TRP A 358 -14.47 7.53 -16.51
N LYS A 359 -14.81 7.28 -17.78
CA LYS A 359 -14.65 5.96 -18.39
C LYS A 359 -13.18 5.57 -18.45
N GLU A 360 -12.33 6.52 -18.80
CA GLU A 360 -10.88 6.36 -18.87
C GLU A 360 -10.30 6.10 -17.48
N VAL A 361 -10.77 6.82 -16.45
CA VAL A 361 -10.41 6.62 -15.04
C VAL A 361 -10.72 5.21 -14.57
N LEU A 362 -11.96 4.74 -14.74
CA LEU A 362 -12.36 3.39 -14.34
C LEU A 362 -11.58 2.31 -15.08
N SER A 363 -11.35 2.50 -16.38
CA SER A 363 -10.60 1.54 -17.17
C SER A 363 -9.10 1.52 -16.80
N LEU A 364 -8.51 2.64 -16.37
CA LEU A 364 -7.16 2.65 -15.81
C LEU A 364 -7.10 1.90 -14.48
N ILE A 365 -8.06 2.13 -13.57
CA ILE A 365 -8.13 1.41 -12.28
C ILE A 365 -8.25 -0.11 -12.52
N ASP A 366 -9.13 -0.52 -13.43
CA ASP A 366 -9.32 -1.92 -13.83
C ASP A 366 -8.01 -2.57 -14.33
N ILE A 367 -7.31 -1.90 -15.27
CA ILE A 367 -6.01 -2.39 -15.78
C ILE A 367 -4.96 -2.45 -14.66
N LEU A 368 -4.87 -1.42 -13.82
CA LEU A 368 -3.88 -1.37 -12.74
C LEU A 368 -4.12 -2.44 -11.68
N LEU A 369 -5.38 -2.71 -11.32
CA LEU A 369 -5.76 -3.78 -10.40
C LEU A 369 -5.41 -5.17 -10.94
N HIS A 370 -5.37 -5.35 -12.26
CA HIS A 370 -4.91 -6.61 -12.87
C HIS A 370 -3.44 -6.92 -12.55
N TYR A 371 -2.62 -5.88 -12.32
CA TYR A 371 -1.18 -6.00 -12.02
C TYR A 371 -0.85 -5.76 -10.54
N ALA A 372 -1.88 -5.69 -9.69
CA ALA A 372 -1.74 -5.54 -8.25
C ALA A 372 -0.84 -6.63 -7.63
N PRO A 373 -0.21 -6.36 -6.48
CA PRO A 373 0.54 -7.36 -5.75
C PRO A 373 -0.37 -8.53 -5.31
N PRO A 374 0.18 -9.73 -5.03
CA PRO A 374 -0.62 -10.92 -4.69
C PRO A 374 -1.50 -10.80 -3.45
N LEU A 375 -1.25 -9.79 -2.62
CA LEU A 375 -2.09 -9.35 -1.51
C LEU A 375 -2.20 -7.83 -1.58
N LEU A 376 -3.41 -7.29 -1.59
CA LEU A 376 -3.66 -5.85 -1.55
C LEU A 376 -4.84 -5.54 -0.63
N VAL A 377 -4.64 -4.65 0.33
CA VAL A 377 -5.70 -4.06 1.15
C VAL A 377 -6.07 -2.70 0.56
N CYS A 378 -7.37 -2.43 0.39
CA CYS A 378 -7.89 -1.15 -0.06
C CYS A 378 -8.82 -0.60 1.01
N VAL A 379 -8.56 0.62 1.50
CA VAL A 379 -9.34 1.26 2.56
C VAL A 379 -9.90 2.59 2.06
N ILE A 380 -11.22 2.73 1.99
CA ILE A 380 -11.87 3.97 1.56
C ILE A 380 -12.82 4.42 2.67
N ASP A 381 -12.46 5.52 3.32
CA ASP A 381 -13.25 6.11 4.41
C ASP A 381 -14.07 7.31 3.93
N GLY A 382 -15.24 7.53 4.54
CA GLY A 382 -16.08 8.70 4.29
C GLY A 382 -16.73 8.71 2.91
N LEU A 383 -16.98 7.55 2.29
CA LEU A 383 -17.53 7.50 0.93
C LEU A 383 -18.90 8.20 0.84
N ASP A 384 -19.66 8.26 1.93
CA ASP A 384 -20.92 8.98 2.07
C ASP A 384 -20.76 10.50 1.94
N ALA A 385 -19.62 11.07 2.33
CA ALA A 385 -19.35 12.49 2.16
C ALA A 385 -19.31 12.92 0.68
N LEU A 386 -19.00 11.98 -0.21
CA LEU A 386 -18.93 12.22 -1.65
C LEU A 386 -20.26 12.00 -2.38
N GLN A 387 -21.33 11.63 -1.67
CA GLN A 387 -22.58 11.21 -2.29
C GLN A 387 -23.58 12.36 -2.38
N ASP A 388 -23.92 12.72 -3.61
CA ASP A 388 -25.07 13.54 -3.94
C ASP A 388 -25.78 12.99 -5.20
N SER A 389 -26.83 13.66 -5.66
CA SER A 389 -27.57 13.27 -6.86
C SER A 389 -26.72 13.26 -8.14
N THR A 390 -25.61 14.01 -8.16
CA THR A 390 -24.70 14.14 -9.30
C THR A 390 -23.58 13.11 -9.30
N THR A 391 -23.16 12.61 -8.14
CA THR A 391 -22.03 11.67 -8.00
C THR A 391 -22.44 10.21 -7.83
N LYS A 392 -23.71 9.93 -7.48
CA LYS A 392 -24.21 8.58 -7.16
C LYS A 392 -23.77 7.50 -8.17
N LEU A 393 -24.01 7.73 -9.46
CA LEU A 393 -23.70 6.76 -10.52
C LEU A 393 -22.19 6.51 -10.66
N TYR A 394 -21.37 7.52 -10.40
CA TYR A 394 -19.92 7.43 -10.46
C TYR A 394 -19.41 6.54 -9.32
N VAL A 395 -19.84 6.80 -8.08
CA VAL A 395 -19.52 5.97 -6.91
C VAL A 395 -19.92 4.51 -7.14
N GLN A 396 -21.15 4.26 -7.63
CA GLN A 396 -21.61 2.90 -7.96
C GLN A 396 -20.72 2.21 -9.01
N SER A 397 -20.31 2.94 -10.04
CA SER A 397 -19.47 2.38 -11.10
C SER A 397 -18.08 2.02 -10.60
N LEU A 398 -17.50 2.81 -9.68
CA LEU A 398 -16.24 2.48 -9.01
C LEU A 398 -16.37 1.21 -8.16
N ILE A 399 -17.44 1.08 -7.37
CA ILE A 399 -17.71 -0.12 -6.56
C ILE A 399 -17.81 -1.37 -7.45
N ARG A 400 -18.47 -1.26 -8.62
CA ARG A 400 -18.59 -2.35 -9.59
C ARG A 400 -17.24 -2.81 -10.16
N VAL A 401 -16.27 -1.90 -10.33
CA VAL A 401 -14.89 -2.28 -10.74
C VAL A 401 -14.25 -3.16 -9.65
N PHE A 402 -14.31 -2.75 -8.38
CA PHE A 402 -13.78 -3.57 -7.29
C PHE A 402 -14.45 -4.95 -7.19
N LEU A 403 -15.79 -5.01 -7.33
CA LEU A 403 -16.52 -6.27 -7.32
C LEU A 403 -16.14 -7.19 -8.48
N THR A 404 -15.88 -6.63 -9.66
CA THR A 404 -15.40 -7.41 -10.82
C THR A 404 -14.07 -8.08 -10.50
N HIS A 405 -13.12 -7.36 -9.91
CA HIS A 405 -11.82 -7.90 -9.51
C HIS A 405 -11.91 -8.93 -8.37
N MET A 406 -12.92 -8.86 -7.50
CA MET A 406 -13.15 -9.89 -6.48
C MET A 406 -13.74 -11.18 -7.06
N ARG A 407 -14.45 -11.09 -8.18
CA ARG A 407 -15.04 -12.24 -8.89
C ARG A 407 -14.04 -12.92 -9.83
N TYR A 408 -13.02 -12.19 -10.27
CA TYR A 408 -12.06 -12.63 -11.27
C TYR A 408 -11.10 -13.71 -10.73
N HIS A 409 -11.02 -14.82 -11.47
CA HIS A 409 -9.95 -15.82 -11.49
C HIS A 409 -9.63 -16.58 -10.18
N SER A 410 -10.13 -17.80 -10.13
CA SER A 410 -9.46 -18.91 -9.44
C SER A 410 -8.80 -19.76 -10.52
N ALA A 411 -7.47 -19.88 -10.52
CA ALA A 411 -6.82 -20.93 -11.30
C ALA A 411 -7.08 -22.28 -10.59
N PRO A 412 -7.52 -23.33 -11.30
CA PRO A 412 -7.56 -24.68 -10.74
C PRO A 412 -6.12 -25.10 -10.42
N MET A 413 -5.84 -25.34 -9.15
CA MET A 413 -4.57 -25.93 -8.76
C MET A 413 -4.61 -27.46 -9.04
N PRO A 414 -3.44 -28.10 -9.20
CA PRO A 414 -3.36 -29.56 -9.41
C PRO A 414 -3.99 -30.40 -8.29
N ASP A 415 -4.14 -29.82 -7.10
CA ASP A 415 -4.77 -30.43 -5.92
C ASP A 415 -6.29 -30.20 -5.82
N GLY A 416 -6.89 -29.53 -6.82
CA GLY A 416 -8.32 -29.15 -6.82
C GLY A 416 -8.65 -27.89 -6.02
N SER A 417 -7.67 -27.24 -5.37
CA SER A 417 -7.86 -25.96 -4.69
C SER A 417 -7.94 -24.78 -5.67
N LYS A 418 -8.64 -23.72 -5.27
CA LYS A 418 -8.85 -22.50 -6.05
C LYS A 418 -7.81 -21.45 -5.63
N SER A 419 -6.84 -21.11 -6.49
CA SER A 419 -5.84 -20.08 -6.19
C SER A 419 -6.18 -18.76 -6.87
N PHE A 420 -6.35 -17.70 -6.07
CA PHE A 420 -6.52 -16.33 -6.57
C PHE A 420 -5.15 -15.71 -6.88
N PRO A 421 -4.97 -15.10 -8.07
CA PRO A 421 -3.72 -14.42 -8.41
C PRO A 421 -3.47 -13.21 -7.51
N VAL A 422 -4.54 -12.51 -7.12
CA VAL A 422 -4.54 -11.37 -6.20
C VAL A 422 -5.59 -11.58 -5.12
N LEU A 423 -5.18 -11.53 -3.85
CA LEU A 423 -6.08 -11.47 -2.71
C LEU A 423 -6.39 -10.00 -2.40
N LEU A 424 -7.51 -9.51 -2.92
CA LEU A 424 -7.97 -8.13 -2.72
C LEU A 424 -8.94 -8.06 -1.53
N LYS A 425 -8.59 -7.28 -0.51
CA LYS A 425 -9.42 -6.97 0.65
C LYS A 425 -9.84 -5.51 0.58
N VAL A 426 -11.13 -5.22 0.40
CA VAL A 426 -11.63 -3.84 0.35
C VAL A 426 -12.50 -3.55 1.56
N LEU A 427 -12.18 -2.46 2.26
CA LEU A 427 -12.92 -1.91 3.39
C LEU A 427 -13.47 -0.54 3.00
N PHE A 428 -14.79 -0.39 3.10
CA PHE A 428 -15.46 0.90 3.02
C PHE A 428 -16.00 1.28 4.39
N THR A 429 -15.76 2.53 4.80
CA THR A 429 -16.34 3.07 6.02
C THR A 429 -17.15 4.32 5.69
N VAL A 430 -18.33 4.45 6.29
CA VAL A 430 -19.21 5.60 6.10
C VAL A 430 -19.75 6.08 7.45
N ALA A 431 -19.93 7.39 7.59
CA ALA A 431 -20.51 7.98 8.81
C ALA A 431 -22.05 7.97 8.81
N GLY A 432 -22.67 7.68 7.66
CA GLY A 432 -24.12 7.62 7.48
C GLY A 432 -24.61 6.34 6.79
N LYS A 433 -25.62 6.47 5.92
CA LYS A 433 -26.27 5.33 5.25
C LYS A 433 -25.37 4.72 4.17
N LEU A 434 -25.43 3.40 4.03
CA LEU A 434 -24.70 2.63 3.03
C LEU A 434 -25.35 2.65 1.64
N GLY A 435 -26.17 3.65 1.29
CA GLY A 435 -27.11 3.60 0.15
C GLY A 435 -26.55 3.03 -1.18
N PRO A 436 -25.54 3.65 -1.81
CA PRO A 436 -24.95 3.13 -3.05
C PRO A 436 -24.29 1.76 -2.90
N LEU A 437 -23.78 1.44 -1.70
CA LEU A 437 -23.21 0.14 -1.38
C LEU A 437 -24.30 -0.92 -1.28
N GLU A 438 -25.39 -0.65 -0.56
CA GLU A 438 -26.56 -1.52 -0.48
C GLU A 438 -27.17 -1.78 -1.85
N GLU A 439 -27.35 -0.73 -2.67
CA GLU A 439 -27.90 -0.85 -4.02
C GLU A 439 -27.03 -1.72 -4.92
N VAL A 440 -25.72 -1.45 -4.98
CA VAL A 440 -24.79 -2.23 -5.81
C VAL A 440 -24.67 -3.66 -5.28
N LEU A 441 -24.68 -3.88 -3.97
CA LEU A 441 -24.65 -5.22 -3.41
C LEU A 441 -25.94 -5.98 -3.69
N ALA A 442 -27.11 -5.36 -3.55
CA ALA A 442 -28.41 -5.96 -3.86
C ALA A 442 -28.53 -6.36 -5.35
N GLU A 443 -27.96 -5.56 -6.26
CA GLU A 443 -27.84 -5.91 -7.69
C GLU A 443 -26.97 -7.15 -7.93
N ASN A 444 -26.01 -7.42 -7.04
CA ASN A 444 -24.89 -8.32 -7.27
C ASN A 444 -24.90 -9.59 -6.40
N GLN A 445 -25.69 -9.64 -5.32
CA GLN A 445 -25.95 -10.79 -4.45
C GLN A 445 -27.09 -10.47 -3.46
N ARG A 446 -27.96 -11.46 -3.16
CA ARG A 446 -28.94 -11.36 -2.08
C ARG A 446 -28.19 -11.20 -0.75
N VAL A 447 -28.25 -10.00 -0.18
CA VAL A 447 -27.65 -9.62 1.10
C VAL A 447 -28.21 -10.52 2.22
N THR A 448 -27.33 -11.10 3.03
CA THR A 448 -27.71 -11.56 4.38
C THR A 448 -27.61 -10.35 5.30
N SER A 449 -28.72 -9.67 5.49
CA SER A 449 -28.87 -8.65 6.53
C SER A 449 -30.08 -9.05 7.37
N GLU A 450 -29.85 -9.46 8.60
CA GLU A 450 -30.91 -9.44 9.62
C GLU A 450 -30.41 -8.67 10.84
N PRO A 451 -30.92 -7.47 11.10
CA PRO A 451 -31.23 -7.07 12.45
C PRO A 451 -32.58 -7.70 12.82
N LEU A 452 -32.60 -8.50 13.89
CA LEU A 452 -33.80 -9.08 14.48
C LEU A 452 -34.77 -7.95 14.84
N GLN A 453 -35.79 -7.70 14.02
CA GLN A 453 -36.93 -6.90 14.44
C GLN A 453 -37.79 -7.76 15.36
N THR A 454 -37.72 -7.49 16.66
CA THR A 454 -38.75 -7.94 17.59
C THR A 454 -40.08 -7.27 17.20
N PRO A 455 -41.15 -8.03 16.93
CA PRO A 455 -42.45 -7.44 16.67
C PRO A 455 -42.98 -6.74 17.93
N PRO A 456 -43.75 -5.65 17.80
CA PRO A 456 -44.34 -4.99 18.95
C PRO A 456 -45.30 -5.94 19.67
N LEU A 457 -45.04 -6.15 20.97
CA LEU A 457 -45.99 -6.75 21.90
C LEU A 457 -47.26 -5.89 21.92
N ILE A 458 -48.29 -6.36 21.22
CA ILE A 458 -49.66 -5.89 21.43
C ILE A 458 -50.05 -6.33 22.84
N SER A 459 -50.09 -5.34 23.75
CA SER A 459 -50.67 -5.47 25.08
C SER A 459 -52.18 -5.50 24.95
N ASP A 460 -52.77 -6.70 24.85
CA ASP A 460 -54.20 -6.89 25.08
C ASP A 460 -54.49 -6.78 26.59
N ALA A 461 -54.90 -5.59 27.01
CA ALA A 461 -55.60 -5.36 28.27
C ALA A 461 -56.41 -4.05 28.18
N ASP A 462 -57.67 -4.16 27.74
CA ASP A 462 -58.84 -3.57 28.41
C ASP A 462 -60.02 -3.41 27.45
N ALA A 463 -61.00 -4.31 27.57
CA ALA A 463 -62.39 -4.06 27.21
C ALA A 463 -63.32 -4.95 28.06
N VAL A 464 -63.52 -4.55 29.32
CA VAL A 464 -64.72 -4.93 30.09
C VAL A 464 -65.84 -3.99 29.68
N ILE A 465 -66.92 -4.48 29.03
CA ILE A 465 -68.31 -3.97 29.19
C ILE A 465 -69.33 -5.11 28.91
N THR A 466 -69.93 -5.61 30.00
CA THR A 466 -71.32 -6.09 30.24
C THR A 466 -72.12 -6.91 29.18
N SER A 467 -72.69 -8.05 29.60
CA SER A 467 -74.16 -8.20 29.85
C SER A 467 -74.57 -9.66 30.13
N ALA A 468 -75.56 -9.79 31.03
CA ALA A 468 -76.36 -10.96 31.45
C ALA A 468 -75.82 -11.79 32.64
#